data_AF-A0A2J8AEX9-F1
#
_entry.id   AF-A0A2J8AEX9-F1
#
_cell.length_a   1.000
_cell.length_b   1.000
_cell.length_c   1.000
_cell.angle_alpha   90.00
_cell.angle_beta   90.00
_cell.angle_gamma   90.00
#
_symmetry.space_group_name_H-M   'P 1'
#
loop_
_entity.id
_entity.type
_entity.pdbx_description
1 polymer ?
#
loop_
_entity_poly.entity_id
_entity_poly.type
_entity_poly.pdbx_seq_one_letter_code
_entity_poly.pdbx_strand_id
1 'polypeptide(L)'
;MEAQAGPPVDPAAQLRTALGFDEDGPGLMMLEKASGKLVTLANRVSSGAAVGHGSHISFTNGLEVSRETGAIYFSEAQAIPVDLFPGGGVGAPSFYSIFHGFLFGMLSGAPAGRLLRYDPATARTEVLAGELWYGNGVALSADEDFVLVVESIRTRVMRATKHKAASHRGSGQR
;
A
#
# COMPACT_ATOMS: atom_id res chain seq x y z
N MET A 1 -36.11 -25.02 -18.83
CA MET A 1 -35.63 -23.87 -18.05
C MET A 1 -34.16 -23.69 -18.41
N GLU A 2 -33.86 -22.77 -19.32
CA GLU A 2 -32.48 -22.36 -19.61
C GLU A 2 -31.95 -21.54 -18.44
N ALA A 3 -30.80 -21.96 -17.89
CA ALA A 3 -30.09 -21.19 -16.88
C ALA A 3 -29.45 -19.97 -17.56
N GLN A 4 -29.99 -18.79 -17.31
CA GLN A 4 -29.32 -17.53 -17.67
C GLN A 4 -28.01 -17.44 -16.89
N ALA A 5 -26.89 -17.46 -17.62
CA ALA A 5 -25.59 -17.11 -17.06
C ALA A 5 -25.68 -15.66 -16.54
N GLY A 6 -25.39 -15.48 -15.26
CA GLY A 6 -25.32 -14.15 -14.64
C GLY A 6 -24.30 -13.26 -15.37
N PRO A 7 -24.38 -11.94 -15.19
CA PRO A 7 -23.49 -11.00 -15.86
C PRO A 7 -22.02 -11.36 -15.61
N PRO A 8 -21.13 -11.17 -16.60
CA PRO A 8 -19.72 -11.45 -16.44
C PRO A 8 -19.15 -10.66 -15.26
N VAL A 9 -18.56 -11.38 -14.30
CA VAL A 9 -17.95 -10.77 -13.12
C VAL A 9 -16.62 -10.16 -13.54
N ASP A 10 -16.44 -8.86 -13.29
CA ASP A 10 -15.19 -8.14 -13.57
C ASP A 10 -14.01 -8.81 -12.80
N PRO A 11 -12.99 -9.34 -13.50
CA PRO A 11 -11.81 -9.93 -12.87
C PRO A 11 -11.08 -8.95 -11.93
N ALA A 12 -11.09 -7.65 -12.24
CA ALA A 12 -10.49 -6.62 -11.38
C ALA A 12 -11.29 -6.42 -10.09
N ALA A 13 -12.62 -6.56 -10.13
CA ALA A 13 -13.47 -6.53 -8.93
C ALA A 13 -13.24 -7.76 -8.03
N GLN A 14 -12.98 -8.94 -8.61
CA GLN A 14 -12.59 -10.13 -7.84
C GLN A 14 -11.23 -9.95 -7.15
N LEU A 15 -10.25 -9.34 -7.82
CA LEU A 15 -8.94 -9.04 -7.22
C LEU A 15 -9.07 -8.03 -6.08
N ARG A 16 -9.92 -7.00 -6.21
CA ARG A 16 -10.17 -6.00 -5.15
C ARG A 16 -10.77 -6.59 -3.86
N THR A 17 -11.48 -7.71 -3.96
CA THR A 17 -12.10 -8.38 -2.81
C THR A 17 -11.15 -9.39 -2.14
N ALA A 18 -10.12 -9.83 -2.87
CA ALA A 18 -9.15 -10.81 -2.41
C ALA A 18 -7.83 -10.19 -1.96
N LEU A 19 -7.58 -8.90 -2.22
CA LEU A 19 -6.37 -8.21 -1.81
C LEU A 19 -6.61 -7.48 -0.49
N GLY A 20 -5.67 -7.62 0.42
CA GLY A 20 -5.76 -7.01 1.74
C GLY A 20 -4.40 -6.97 2.41
N PHE A 21 -4.43 -6.50 3.64
CA PHE A 21 -3.28 -6.43 4.53
C PHE A 21 -3.57 -7.31 5.73
N ASP A 22 -2.55 -7.98 6.25
CA ASP A 22 -2.69 -8.83 7.43
C ASP A 22 -2.51 -7.98 8.70
N GLU A 23 -3.29 -8.28 9.73
CA GLU A 23 -3.12 -7.69 11.06
C GLU A 23 -1.88 -8.26 11.76
N ASP A 24 -1.45 -9.47 11.38
CA ASP A 24 -0.32 -10.21 11.94
C ASP A 24 0.98 -10.09 11.12
N GLY A 25 0.94 -9.45 9.94
CA GLY A 25 2.03 -9.52 8.96
C GLY A 25 2.13 -8.30 8.04
N PRO A 26 3.29 -7.63 7.97
CA PRO A 26 3.39 -6.40 7.20
C PRO A 26 3.51 -6.68 5.70
N GLY A 27 2.70 -5.99 4.87
CA GLY A 27 2.79 -6.05 3.41
C GLY A 27 1.48 -6.34 2.68
N LEU A 28 1.55 -6.44 1.35
CA LEU A 28 0.44 -6.76 0.44
C LEU A 28 0.18 -8.27 0.43
N MET A 29 -1.08 -8.66 0.65
CA MET A 29 -1.52 -10.05 0.63
C MET A 29 -2.70 -10.28 -0.31
N MET A 30 -2.84 -11.53 -0.74
CA MET A 30 -3.92 -12.00 -1.60
C MET A 30 -4.54 -13.27 -1.04
N LEU A 31 -5.87 -13.33 -1.01
CA LEU A 31 -6.65 -14.51 -0.70
C LEU A 31 -6.86 -15.33 -1.98
N GLU A 32 -6.29 -16.53 -2.02
CA GLU A 32 -6.58 -17.51 -3.05
C GLU A 32 -7.97 -18.10 -2.82
N LYS A 33 -8.97 -17.61 -3.57
CA LYS A 33 -10.39 -17.94 -3.36
C LYS A 33 -10.70 -19.44 -3.40
N ALA A 34 -10.00 -20.21 -4.24
CA ALA A 34 -10.27 -21.63 -4.41
C ALA A 34 -9.83 -22.47 -3.20
N SER A 35 -8.71 -22.10 -2.57
CA SER A 35 -8.13 -22.82 -1.44
C SER A 35 -8.45 -22.17 -0.09
N GLY A 36 -8.87 -20.90 -0.09
CA GLY A 36 -8.98 -20.08 1.12
C GLY A 36 -7.62 -19.65 1.70
N LYS A 37 -6.52 -19.89 0.98
CA LYS A 37 -5.16 -19.60 1.46
C LYS A 37 -4.82 -18.12 1.31
N LEU A 38 -4.26 -17.52 2.35
CA LEU A 38 -3.64 -16.20 2.26
C LEU A 38 -2.20 -16.32 1.74
N VAL A 39 -1.85 -15.48 0.76
CA VAL A 39 -0.56 -15.47 0.07
C VAL A 39 0.04 -14.07 0.17
N THR A 40 1.24 -13.95 0.73
CA THR A 40 1.98 -12.70 0.73
C THR A 40 2.52 -12.42 -0.68
N LEU A 41 2.09 -11.31 -1.28
CA LEU A 41 2.59 -10.84 -2.57
C LEU A 41 3.83 -9.97 -2.43
N ALA A 42 3.85 -9.09 -1.42
CA ALA A 42 4.99 -8.21 -1.17
C ALA A 42 5.08 -7.75 0.29
N ASN A 43 6.19 -8.05 0.96
CA ASN A 43 6.54 -7.51 2.28
C ASN A 43 7.81 -6.64 2.27
N ARG A 44 8.43 -6.49 1.09
CA ARG A 44 9.62 -5.68 0.85
C ARG A 44 9.54 -5.02 -0.51
N VAL A 45 10.23 -3.90 -0.64
CA VAL A 45 10.57 -3.33 -1.94
C VAL A 45 11.61 -4.22 -2.60
N SER A 46 11.46 -4.49 -3.91
CA SER A 46 12.40 -5.35 -4.63
C SER A 46 13.82 -4.81 -4.56
N SER A 47 14.81 -5.71 -4.46
CA SER A 47 16.23 -5.35 -4.35
C SER A 47 16.76 -4.54 -5.54
N GLY A 48 16.15 -4.69 -6.72
CA GLY A 48 16.49 -3.92 -7.92
C GLY A 48 15.77 -2.59 -8.07
N ALA A 49 14.95 -2.16 -7.09
CA ALA A 49 14.23 -0.90 -7.16
C ALA A 49 15.16 0.30 -6.99
N ALA A 50 14.87 1.41 -7.70
CA ALA A 50 15.70 2.62 -7.65
C ALA A 50 15.73 3.29 -6.26
N VAL A 51 14.65 3.15 -5.48
CA VAL A 51 14.51 3.76 -4.15
C VAL A 51 14.02 2.70 -3.17
N GLY A 52 14.58 2.71 -1.97
CA GLY A 52 14.16 1.81 -0.89
C GLY A 52 14.45 0.34 -1.15
N HIS A 53 15.43 0.01 -2.00
CA HIS A 53 15.79 -1.36 -2.37
C HIS A 53 15.92 -2.30 -1.15
N GLY A 54 15.13 -3.37 -1.11
CA GLY A 54 15.15 -4.37 -0.04
C GLY A 54 14.55 -3.91 1.30
N SER A 55 14.12 -2.65 1.42
CA SER A 55 13.48 -2.14 2.64
C SER A 55 12.17 -2.87 2.92
N HIS A 56 11.87 -3.05 4.20
CA HIS A 56 10.59 -3.59 4.65
C HIS A 56 9.45 -2.65 4.27
N ILE A 57 8.32 -3.25 3.95
CA ILE A 57 7.02 -2.58 3.94
C ILE A 57 6.41 -2.90 5.30
N SER A 58 6.06 -1.88 6.09
CA SER A 58 5.59 -2.00 7.47
C SER A 58 4.06 -1.92 7.54
N PHE A 59 3.49 -0.71 7.48
CA PHE A 59 2.05 -0.50 7.70
C PHE A 59 1.37 -0.01 6.43
N THR A 60 0.72 -0.94 5.73
CA THR A 60 -0.03 -0.67 4.50
C THR A 60 -1.48 -0.30 4.79
N ASN A 61 -2.11 0.51 3.94
CA ASN A 61 -3.41 1.12 4.28
C ASN A 61 -4.41 1.13 3.12
N GLY A 62 -4.10 1.83 2.03
CA GLY A 62 -4.96 1.92 0.84
C GLY A 62 -4.37 1.15 -0.32
N LEU A 63 -5.22 0.58 -1.17
CA LEU A 63 -4.80 -0.02 -2.44
C LEU A 63 -5.82 0.26 -3.55
N GLU A 64 -5.34 0.17 -4.79
CA GLU A 64 -6.15 0.17 -6.00
C GLU A 64 -5.47 -0.70 -7.06
N VAL A 65 -6.27 -1.45 -7.82
CA VAL A 65 -5.79 -2.32 -8.91
C VAL A 65 -6.07 -1.68 -10.26
N SER A 66 -5.03 -1.59 -11.10
CA SER A 66 -5.14 -1.18 -12.49
C SER A 66 -5.95 -2.20 -13.28
N ARG A 67 -6.98 -1.71 -13.96
CA ARG A 67 -7.83 -2.46 -14.88
C ARG A 67 -7.12 -2.76 -16.19
N GLU A 68 -6.19 -1.91 -16.59
CA GLU A 68 -5.41 -2.08 -17.82
C GLU A 68 -4.34 -3.15 -17.67
N THR A 69 -3.59 -3.13 -16.57
CA THR A 69 -2.36 -3.92 -16.42
C THR A 69 -2.43 -4.98 -15.33
N GLY A 70 -3.40 -4.90 -14.42
CA GLY A 70 -3.43 -5.71 -13.20
C GLY A 70 -2.38 -5.29 -12.15
N ALA A 71 -1.59 -4.25 -12.40
CA ALA A 71 -0.65 -3.71 -11.42
C ALA A 71 -1.40 -3.20 -10.18
N ILE A 72 -0.84 -3.47 -9.01
CA ILE A 72 -1.44 -3.11 -7.71
C ILE A 72 -0.71 -1.90 -7.16
N TYR A 73 -1.42 -0.80 -6.99
CA TYR A 73 -0.91 0.41 -6.36
C TYR A 73 -1.37 0.42 -4.91
N PHE A 74 -0.47 0.66 -3.98
CA PHE A 74 -0.82 0.65 -2.56
C PHE A 74 0.04 1.62 -1.77
N SER A 75 -0.50 2.11 -0.67
CA SER A 75 0.20 3.00 0.25
C SER A 75 0.78 2.22 1.41
N GLU A 76 1.92 2.70 1.87
CA GLU A 76 2.41 2.50 3.22
C GLU A 76 2.23 3.82 3.98
N ALA A 77 1.52 3.78 5.09
CA ALA A 77 1.27 4.95 5.92
C ALA A 77 2.57 5.43 6.58
N GLN A 78 3.37 4.50 7.09
CA GLN A 78 4.61 4.81 7.81
C GLN A 78 5.52 3.59 7.90
N ALA A 79 6.81 3.85 8.16
CA ALA A 79 7.79 2.80 8.41
C ALA A 79 7.74 2.22 9.84
N ILE A 80 7.03 2.88 10.77
CA ILE A 80 6.87 2.43 12.16
C ILE A 80 5.83 1.31 12.20
N PRO A 81 6.22 0.09 12.63
CA PRO A 81 5.28 -1.01 12.80
C PRO A 81 4.23 -0.68 13.89
N VAL A 82 2.96 -0.94 13.62
CA VAL A 82 1.85 -0.61 14.52
C VAL A 82 1.65 -1.64 15.63
N ASP A 83 2.28 -2.81 15.50
CA ASP A 83 2.34 -3.91 16.47
C ASP A 83 3.35 -3.66 17.62
N LEU A 84 4.17 -2.60 17.53
CA LEU A 84 5.08 -2.18 18.61
C LEU A 84 4.37 -1.81 19.93
N PHE A 85 3.06 -1.56 19.88
CA PHE A 85 2.26 -1.13 21.02
C PHE A 85 1.11 -2.11 21.27
N PRO A 86 1.38 -3.34 21.75
CA PRO A 86 0.33 -4.26 22.19
C PRO A 86 -0.44 -3.59 23.32
N GLY A 87 -1.72 -3.34 23.12
CA GLY A 87 -2.55 -2.63 24.08
C GLY A 87 -2.72 -3.46 25.35
N GLY A 88 -2.00 -3.12 26.41
CA GLY A 88 -2.33 -3.48 27.80
C GLY A 88 -2.50 -4.96 28.15
N GLY A 89 -2.12 -5.90 27.28
CA GLY A 89 -2.33 -7.32 27.48
C GLY A 89 -1.73 -8.13 26.33
N VAL A 90 -1.19 -9.29 26.68
CA VAL A 90 -0.46 -10.18 25.77
C VAL A 90 -1.36 -10.62 24.61
N GLY A 91 -0.97 -10.31 23.37
CA GLY A 91 -1.42 -11.04 22.17
C GLY A 91 -2.65 -10.54 21.40
N ALA A 92 -3.10 -9.29 21.55
CA ALA A 92 -4.13 -8.74 20.67
C ALA A 92 -3.80 -7.32 20.17
N PRO A 93 -3.75 -7.08 18.85
CA PRO A 93 -3.76 -5.72 18.32
C PRO A 93 -5.07 -5.06 18.76
N SER A 94 -4.97 -3.93 19.44
CA SER A 94 -6.14 -3.14 19.81
C SER A 94 -6.26 -1.96 18.85
N PHE A 95 -7.44 -1.35 18.74
CA PHE A 95 -7.60 -0.06 18.05
C PHE A 95 -6.51 0.97 18.47
N TYR A 96 -6.06 0.90 19.72
CA TYR A 96 -5.00 1.75 20.22
C TYR A 96 -3.64 1.49 19.56
N SER A 97 -3.33 0.29 19.07
CA SER A 97 -2.04 -0.03 18.43
C SER A 97 -1.80 0.81 17.16
N ILE A 98 -2.84 0.95 16.33
CA ILE A 98 -2.81 1.84 15.15
C ILE A 98 -2.72 3.31 15.57
N PHE A 99 -3.48 3.72 16.59
CA PHE A 99 -3.46 5.10 17.09
C PHE A 99 -2.11 5.49 17.70
N HIS A 100 -1.47 4.60 18.46
CA HIS A 100 -0.11 4.82 19.00
C HIS A 100 0.91 4.92 17.87
N GLY A 101 0.86 4.02 16.90
CA GLY A 101 1.71 4.10 15.72
C GLY A 101 1.53 5.43 14.99
N PHE A 102 0.28 5.86 14.76
CA PHE A 102 -0.04 7.15 14.15
C PHE A 102 0.54 8.34 14.95
N LEU A 103 0.31 8.38 16.27
CA LEU A 103 0.84 9.42 17.13
C LEU A 103 2.36 9.45 17.12
N PHE A 104 3.02 8.28 17.20
CA PHE A 104 4.47 8.19 17.18
C PHE A 104 5.05 8.65 15.83
N GLY A 105 4.44 8.23 14.71
CA GLY A 105 4.81 8.72 13.39
C GLY A 105 4.67 10.23 13.26
N MET A 106 3.56 10.79 13.74
CA MET A 106 3.35 12.24 13.77
C MET A 106 4.39 12.96 14.64
N LEU A 107 4.65 12.47 15.85
CA LEU A 107 5.60 13.07 16.82
C LEU A 107 7.06 12.90 16.42
N SER A 108 7.40 11.88 15.63
CA SER A 108 8.75 11.68 15.10
C SER A 108 9.22 12.84 14.21
N GLY A 109 8.28 13.63 13.68
CA GLY A 109 8.58 14.82 12.87
C GLY A 109 9.16 14.51 11.49
N ALA A 110 9.18 13.26 11.05
CA ALA A 110 9.70 12.85 9.74
C ALA A 110 8.65 12.04 8.96
N PRO A 111 8.38 12.39 7.68
CA PRO A 111 7.47 11.60 6.88
C PRO A 111 8.15 10.30 6.42
N ALA A 112 7.51 9.17 6.70
CA ALA A 112 8.02 7.85 6.36
C ALA A 112 7.07 7.04 5.45
N GLY A 113 5.91 7.60 5.07
CA GLY A 113 4.96 6.93 4.20
C GLY A 113 5.43 6.86 2.74
N ARG A 114 4.93 5.87 2.02
CA ARG A 114 5.28 5.61 0.62
C ARG A 114 4.05 5.25 -0.22
N LEU A 115 4.09 5.57 -1.50
CA LEU A 115 3.24 4.99 -2.52
C LEU A 115 4.05 3.95 -3.29
N LEU A 116 3.54 2.74 -3.37
CA LEU A 116 4.20 1.59 -3.98
C LEU A 116 3.37 1.05 -5.16
N ARG A 117 4.06 0.37 -6.08
CA ARG A 117 3.47 -0.41 -7.16
C ARG A 117 4.01 -1.83 -7.12
N TYR A 118 3.13 -2.81 -7.13
CA TYR A 118 3.44 -4.22 -7.34
C TYR A 118 2.99 -4.65 -8.73
N ASP A 119 3.90 -5.30 -9.46
CA ASP A 119 3.63 -5.93 -10.75
C ASP A 119 3.52 -7.46 -10.56
N PRO A 120 2.32 -8.04 -10.69
CA PRO A 120 2.12 -9.49 -10.52
C PRO A 120 2.87 -10.34 -11.55
N ALA A 121 3.13 -9.83 -12.75
CA ALA A 121 3.82 -10.59 -13.80
C ALA A 121 5.30 -10.79 -13.50
N THR A 122 5.91 -9.82 -12.83
CA THR A 122 7.35 -9.84 -12.49
C THR A 122 7.62 -10.06 -11.00
N ALA A 123 6.57 -10.08 -10.17
CA ALA A 123 6.64 -10.06 -8.71
C ALA A 123 7.53 -8.93 -8.18
N ARG A 124 7.54 -7.79 -8.87
CA ARG A 124 8.38 -6.63 -8.51
C ARG A 124 7.57 -5.56 -7.79
N THR A 125 8.13 -5.06 -6.71
CA THR A 125 7.60 -3.94 -5.92
C THR A 125 8.52 -2.74 -6.03
N GLU A 126 7.98 -1.61 -6.46
CA GLU A 126 8.70 -0.35 -6.65
C GLU A 126 8.07 0.78 -5.84
N VAL A 127 8.89 1.74 -5.41
CA VAL A 127 8.42 2.97 -4.76
C VAL A 127 8.19 4.03 -5.83
N LEU A 128 6.96 4.55 -5.92
CA LEU A 128 6.58 5.62 -6.85
C LEU A 128 6.68 7.01 -6.22
N ALA A 129 6.38 7.12 -4.93
CA ALA A 129 6.57 8.33 -4.14
C ALA A 129 6.95 7.95 -2.70
N GLY A 130 7.82 8.74 -2.08
CA GLY A 130 8.18 8.62 -0.68
C GLY A 130 7.90 9.89 0.09
N GLU A 131 8.29 9.90 1.37
CA GLU A 131 8.15 11.08 2.25
C GLU A 131 6.70 11.56 2.35
N LEU A 132 5.75 10.63 2.36
CA LEU A 132 4.34 10.92 2.59
C LEU A 132 4.05 11.01 4.09
N TRP A 133 3.32 12.04 4.47
CA TRP A 133 2.82 12.22 5.81
C TRP A 133 1.57 11.38 6.05
N TYR A 134 1.82 10.13 6.45
CA TYR A 134 0.79 9.12 6.70
C TYR A 134 -0.05 8.83 5.44
N GLY A 135 0.59 8.15 4.48
CA GLY A 135 -0.03 7.73 3.22
C GLY A 135 -1.23 6.81 3.45
N ASN A 136 -2.42 7.24 3.04
CA ASN A 136 -3.68 6.59 3.38
C ASN A 136 -4.36 6.05 2.12
N GLY A 137 -5.41 6.70 1.63
CA GLY A 137 -6.12 6.24 0.42
C GLY A 137 -5.28 6.34 -0.84
N VAL A 138 -5.48 5.38 -1.75
CA VAL A 138 -4.89 5.34 -3.10
C VAL A 138 -6.02 5.22 -4.12
N ALA A 139 -5.94 5.97 -5.22
CA ALA A 139 -6.89 5.87 -6.32
C ALA A 139 -6.20 6.12 -7.66
N LEU A 140 -6.52 5.31 -8.67
CA LEU A 140 -6.14 5.60 -10.05
C LEU A 140 -7.11 6.61 -10.65
N SER A 141 -6.62 7.45 -11.57
CA SER A 141 -7.49 8.26 -12.42
C SER A 141 -8.38 7.36 -13.29
N ALA A 142 -9.48 7.92 -13.82
CA ALA A 142 -10.40 7.16 -14.68
C ALA A 142 -9.70 6.47 -15.87
N ASP A 143 -8.80 7.21 -16.53
CA ASP A 143 -7.98 6.71 -17.64
C ASP A 143 -6.65 6.07 -17.16
N GLU A 144 -6.52 5.88 -15.84
CA GLU A 144 -5.35 5.35 -15.15
C GLU A 144 -4.02 6.10 -15.38
N ASP A 145 -3.94 7.20 -16.11
CA ASP A 145 -2.72 7.99 -16.35
C ASP A 145 -1.91 8.41 -15.11
N PHE A 146 -2.56 8.58 -13.96
CA PHE A 146 -1.91 8.93 -12.71
C PHE A 146 -2.56 8.28 -11.50
N VAL A 147 -1.81 8.30 -10.40
CA VAL A 147 -2.25 7.79 -9.10
C VAL A 147 -2.42 8.97 -8.15
N LEU A 148 -3.51 8.99 -7.41
CA LEU A 148 -3.73 9.87 -6.28
C LEU A 148 -3.40 9.14 -4.98
N VAL A 149 -2.75 9.82 -4.05
CA VAL A 149 -2.53 9.33 -2.69
C VAL A 149 -2.87 10.41 -1.67
N VAL A 150 -3.58 10.03 -0.60
CA VAL A 150 -3.97 10.94 0.49
C VAL A 150 -2.89 10.97 1.56
N GLU A 151 -2.49 12.17 2.00
CA GLU A 151 -1.68 12.37 3.21
C GLU A 151 -2.57 12.86 4.35
N SER A 152 -2.75 12.02 5.37
CA SER A 152 -3.66 12.33 6.49
C SER A 152 -3.15 13.51 7.33
N ILE A 153 -1.86 13.52 7.68
CA ILE A 153 -1.31 14.54 8.61
C ILE A 153 -1.21 15.91 7.91
N ARG A 154 -0.93 15.94 6.59
CA ARG A 154 -0.84 17.17 5.79
C ARG A 154 -2.17 17.59 5.13
N THR A 155 -3.25 16.84 5.35
CA THR A 155 -4.60 17.12 4.84
C THR A 155 -4.64 17.46 3.34
N ARG A 156 -3.88 16.71 2.54
CA ARG A 156 -3.77 16.95 1.09
C ARG A 156 -3.83 15.67 0.27
N VAL A 157 -4.16 15.83 -1.00
CA VAL A 157 -4.10 14.78 -2.03
C VAL A 157 -2.90 15.06 -2.94
N MET A 158 -2.04 14.07 -3.11
CA MET A 158 -0.88 14.13 -3.99
C MET A 158 -1.14 13.36 -5.27
N ARG A 159 -0.71 13.90 -6.40
CA ARG A 159 -0.69 13.21 -7.69
C ARG A 159 0.71 12.66 -7.96
N ALA A 160 0.79 11.37 -8.29
CA ALA A 160 2.01 10.68 -8.69
C ALA A 160 1.86 10.11 -10.11
N THR A 161 2.94 10.11 -10.88
CA THR A 161 3.00 9.48 -12.21
C THR A 161 3.16 7.96 -12.08
N LYS A 162 2.45 7.17 -12.89
CA LYS A 162 2.60 5.69 -12.95
C LYS A 162 4.03 5.24 -13.28
N HIS A 163 4.73 6.04 -14.08
CA HIS A 163 6.05 5.76 -14.61
C HIS A 163 6.96 6.97 -14.39
N LYS A 164 7.68 7.04 -13.27
CA LYS A 164 8.97 7.76 -13.25
C LYS A 164 9.82 7.45 -12.03
N ALA A 165 11.10 7.23 -12.31
CA ALA A 165 12.19 7.20 -11.35
C ALA A 165 12.15 8.45 -10.46
N ALA A 166 12.25 8.22 -9.16
CA ALA A 166 12.22 9.26 -8.13
C ALA A 166 13.13 10.43 -8.51
N SER A 167 12.56 11.61 -8.77
CA SER A 167 13.36 12.84 -8.76
C SER A 167 13.57 13.23 -7.30
N HIS A 168 14.78 13.02 -6.80
CA HIS A 168 15.29 13.68 -5.61
C HIS A 168 15.12 15.19 -5.80
N ARG A 169 14.21 15.84 -5.05
CA ARG A 169 14.37 17.28 -4.80
C ARG A 169 15.40 17.38 -3.69
N GLY A 170 16.65 17.60 -4.07
CA GLY A 170 17.70 17.98 -3.13
C GLY A 170 17.22 19.19 -2.32
N SER A 171 17.23 19.05 -1.00
CA SER A 171 17.16 20.17 -0.08
C SER A 171 18.36 21.07 -0.36
N GLY A 172 18.12 22.15 -1.09
CA GLY A 172 19.07 23.24 -1.20
C GLY A 172 19.28 23.85 0.18
N GLN A 173 20.52 23.77 0.67
CA GLN A 173 21.00 24.64 1.73
C GLN A 173 20.66 26.10 1.40
N ARG A 174 20.02 26.77 2.35
CA ARG A 174 20.21 28.19 2.66
C ARG A 174 20.10 28.38 4.15
#